data_AF-A0A1N7SMT3-F1
#
_entry.id   AF-A0A1N7SMT3-F1
#
_cell.length_a   1.000
_cell.length_b   1.000
_cell.length_c   1.000
_cell.angle_alpha   90.00
_cell.angle_beta   90.00
_cell.angle_gamma   90.00
#
_symmetry.space_group_name_H-M   'P 1'
#
loop_
_entity.id
_entity.type
_entity.pdbx_description
1 polymer ?
#
loop_
_entity_poly.entity_id
_entity_poly.type
_entity_poly.pdbx_seq_one_letter_code
_entity_poly.pdbx_strand_id
1 'polypeptide(L)'
;MQQISQILQDILNLTRYAAAPFILTGRPDSVRQWLSVLQERLSAIRLLVDNALASFEQARDGETDDWTDEERVLSDEWVLRKYPNEPESVRAALRKAWVDGQRLRAR
;
A
#
# COMPACT_ATOMS: atom_id res chain seq x y z
N MET A 1 -1.64 9.54 0.26
CA MET A 1 -1.37 9.25 -1.17
C MET A 1 0.02 9.69 -1.67
N GLN A 2 0.60 10.81 -1.20
CA GLN A 2 1.90 11.28 -1.69
C GLN A 2 3.09 10.33 -1.41
N GLN A 3 3.12 9.64 -0.26
CA GLN A 3 4.19 8.69 0.08
C GLN A 3 4.30 7.51 -0.90
N ILE A 4 3.17 6.93 -1.33
CA ILE A 4 3.16 5.79 -2.26
C ILE A 4 3.68 6.21 -3.63
N SER A 5 3.32 7.42 -4.08
CA SER A 5 3.84 7.99 -5.33
C SER A 5 5.36 8.19 -5.29
N GLN A 6 5.90 8.60 -4.14
CA GLN A 6 7.35 8.78 -3.95
C GLN A 6 8.08 7.43 -4.02
N ILE A 7 7.56 6.41 -3.34
CA ILE A 7 8.12 5.05 -3.35
C ILE A 7 8.11 4.46 -4.77
N LEU A 8 7.03 4.64 -5.51
CA LEU A 8 6.93 4.19 -6.91
C LEU A 8 7.95 4.90 -7.82
N GLN A 9 8.15 6.21 -7.64
CA GLN A 9 9.17 6.95 -8.38
C GLN A 9 10.59 6.47 -8.04
N ASP A 10 10.87 6.16 -6.78
CA ASP A 10 12.18 5.66 -6.36
C ASP A 10 12.47 4.26 -6.92
N ILE A 11 11.46 3.38 -6.97
CA ILE A 11 11.56 2.06 -7.60
C ILE A 11 11.82 2.19 -9.11
N LEU A 12 11.09 3.07 -9.80
CA LEU A 12 11.28 3.32 -11.23
C LEU A 12 12.65 3.95 -11.54
N ASN A 13 13.13 4.82 -10.66
CA ASN A 13 14.47 5.39 -10.79
C ASN A 13 15.55 4.34 -10.54
N LEU A 14 15.35 3.42 -9.59
CA LEU A 14 16.26 2.30 -9.33
C LEU A 14 16.35 1.35 -10.53
N THR A 15 15.23 0.98 -11.15
CA THR A 15 15.23 0.11 -12.34
C THR A 15 15.87 0.79 -13.54
N ARG A 16 15.71 2.11 -13.68
CA ARG A 16 16.41 2.90 -14.71
C ARG A 16 17.92 2.99 -14.46
N TYR A 17 18.36 3.10 -13.20
CA TYR A 17 19.76 3.11 -12.80
C TYR A 17 20.43 1.73 -12.86
N ALA A 18 19.64 0.67 -12.68
CA ALA A 18 20.05 -0.70 -12.91
C ALA A 18 20.34 -0.98 -14.40
N ALA A 19 19.66 -0.26 -15.30
CA ALA A 19 19.79 -0.41 -16.75
C ALA A 19 20.88 0.48 -17.39
N ALA A 20 21.36 1.53 -16.74
CA ALA A 20 22.29 2.51 -17.33
C ALA A 20 23.32 2.95 -16.27
N PRO A 21 24.65 2.72 -16.39
CA PRO A 21 25.50 2.71 -17.60
C PRO A 21 26.58 1.59 -17.62
N PHE A 22 26.41 0.50 -16.86
CA PHE A 22 27.47 -0.52 -16.63
C PHE A 22 27.90 -1.32 -17.86
N ILE A 23 27.06 -1.34 -18.90
CA ILE A 23 27.37 -2.01 -20.16
C ILE A 23 28.48 -1.25 -20.93
N LEU A 24 28.81 0.00 -20.57
CA LEU A 24 29.65 0.87 -21.40
C LEU A 24 31.13 1.03 -20.98
N THR A 25 31.55 0.69 -19.76
CA THR A 25 32.93 1.03 -19.28
C THR A 25 33.80 -0.12 -18.78
N GLY A 26 33.29 -1.34 -18.66
CA GLY A 26 34.10 -2.58 -18.58
C GLY A 26 35.06 -2.75 -17.39
N ARG A 27 35.04 -1.89 -16.36
CA ARG A 27 35.97 -1.99 -15.21
C ARG A 27 35.33 -2.75 -14.02
N PRO A 28 35.94 -3.85 -13.53
CA PRO A 28 35.35 -4.71 -12.49
C PRO A 28 35.17 -4.02 -11.13
N ASP A 29 36.04 -3.09 -10.74
CA ASP A 29 35.91 -2.35 -9.46
C ASP A 29 34.69 -1.43 -9.44
N SER A 30 34.36 -0.84 -10.60
CA SER A 30 33.17 -0.02 -10.73
C SER A 30 31.89 -0.87 -10.57
N VAL A 31 31.90 -2.14 -11.01
CA VAL A 31 30.76 -3.06 -10.87
C VAL A 31 30.47 -3.35 -9.41
N ARG A 32 31.51 -3.63 -8.61
CA ARG A 32 31.34 -3.90 -7.16
C ARG A 32 30.82 -2.67 -6.42
N GLN A 33 31.33 -1.48 -6.71
CA GLN A 33 30.84 -0.23 -6.12
C GLN A 33 29.39 0.03 -6.50
N TRP A 34 29.00 -0.20 -7.75
CA TRP A 34 27.63 -0.03 -8.22
C TRP A 34 26.65 -1.05 -7.61
N LEU A 35 27.05 -2.31 -7.52
CA LEU A 35 26.26 -3.33 -6.82
C LEU A 35 26.07 -2.97 -5.35
N SER A 36 27.11 -2.43 -4.69
CA SER A 36 27.02 -1.97 -3.30
C SER A 36 26.04 -0.80 -3.15
N VAL A 37 26.09 0.19 -4.05
CA VAL A 37 25.15 1.34 -4.04
C VAL A 37 23.73 0.90 -4.34
N LEU A 38 23.53 -0.05 -5.26
CA LEU A 38 22.21 -0.64 -5.54
C LEU A 38 21.66 -1.37 -4.32
N GLN A 39 22.49 -2.15 -3.64
CA GLN A 39 22.11 -2.89 -2.44
C GLN A 39 21.71 -1.94 -1.30
N GLU A 40 22.45 -0.85 -1.11
CA GLU A 40 22.12 0.19 -0.13
C GLU A 40 20.78 0.87 -0.45
N ARG A 41 20.55 1.24 -1.72
CA ARG A 41 19.29 1.85 -2.16
C ARG A 41 18.10 0.90 -2.04
N LEU A 42 18.27 -0.38 -2.39
CA LEU A 42 17.26 -1.42 -2.20
C LEU A 42 16.90 -1.60 -0.72
N SER A 43 17.89 -1.57 0.15
CA SER A 43 17.69 -1.69 1.60
C SER A 43 16.92 -0.49 2.17
N ALA A 44 17.22 0.71 1.69
CA ALA A 44 16.49 1.93 2.06
C ALA A 44 15.03 1.90 1.56
N ILE A 45 14.78 1.48 0.32
CA ILE A 45 13.43 1.34 -0.23
C ILE A 45 12.64 0.28 0.55
N ARG A 46 13.27 -0.86 0.87
CA ARG A 46 12.65 -1.91 1.68
C ARG A 46 12.23 -1.39 3.05
N LEU A 47 13.10 -0.63 3.73
CA LEU A 47 12.77 -0.02 5.02
C LEU A 47 11.57 0.94 4.92
N LEU A 48 11.49 1.75 3.86
CA LEU A 48 10.35 2.64 3.64
C LEU A 48 9.05 1.88 3.38
N VAL A 49 9.11 0.76 2.66
CA VAL A 49 7.97 -0.12 2.42
C VAL A 49 7.54 -0.81 3.72
N ASP A 50 8.48 -1.35 4.50
CA ASP A 50 8.20 -2.01 5.77
C ASP A 50 7.57 -1.02 6.77
N ASN A 51 8.06 0.22 6.82
CA ASN A 51 7.47 1.28 7.64
C ASN A 51 6.08 1.70 7.15
N ALA A 52 5.86 1.77 5.84
CA ALA A 52 4.55 2.07 5.27
C ALA A 52 3.54 0.95 5.55
N LEU A 53 3.97 -0.32 5.48
CA LEU A 53 3.15 -1.48 5.84
C LEU A 53 2.84 -1.51 7.34
N ALA A 54 3.83 -1.28 8.20
CA ALA A 54 3.63 -1.20 9.64
C ALA A 54 2.69 -0.04 10.03
N SER A 55 2.78 1.11 9.35
CA SER A 55 1.84 2.22 9.52
C SER A 55 0.42 1.87 9.05
N PHE A 56 0.29 1.03 8.03
CA PHE A 56 -0.99 0.56 7.53
C PHE A 56 -1.62 -0.47 8.47
N GLU A 57 -0.82 -1.36 9.06
CA GLU A 57 -1.22 -2.30 10.10
C GLU A 57 -1.62 -1.57 11.38
N GLN A 58 -0.87 -0.55 11.82
CA GLN A 58 -1.24 0.29 12.97
C GLN A 58 -2.51 1.12 12.72
N ALA A 59 -2.75 1.58 11.48
CA ALA A 59 -4.03 2.21 11.11
C ALA A 59 -5.20 1.20 11.10
N ARG A 60 -4.91 -0.09 10.91
CA ARG A 60 -5.89 -1.18 10.96
C ARG A 60 -6.15 -1.66 12.39
N ASP A 61 -5.14 -1.62 13.27
CA ASP A 61 -5.24 -2.02 14.68
C ASP A 61 -5.75 -0.89 15.58
N GLY A 62 -5.79 0.36 15.09
CA GLY A 62 -6.49 1.48 15.71
C GLY A 62 -7.99 1.52 15.41
N GLU A 63 -8.50 0.59 14.62
CA GLU A 63 -9.94 0.42 14.36
C GLU A 63 -10.55 -0.35 15.52
N THR A 64 -10.68 0.35 16.66
CA THR A 64 -11.73 0.08 17.63
C THR A 64 -13.04 -0.13 16.85
N ASP A 65 -13.85 -1.08 17.30
CA ASP A 65 -15.20 -1.36 16.82
C ASP A 65 -16.13 -0.13 17.04
N ASP A 66 -15.82 0.98 16.37
CA ASP A 66 -16.48 2.29 16.40
C ASP A 66 -17.68 2.30 15.45
N TRP A 67 -18.26 1.14 15.17
CA TRP A 67 -19.48 1.07 14.36
C TRP A 67 -20.63 1.42 15.28
N THR A 68 -21.38 2.46 14.92
CA THR A 68 -22.70 2.66 15.53
C THR A 68 -23.63 1.53 15.10
N ASP A 69 -24.61 1.20 15.94
CA ASP A 69 -25.60 0.17 15.60
C ASP A 69 -26.38 0.52 14.33
N GLU A 70 -26.57 1.81 14.06
CA GLU A 70 -27.18 2.32 12.83
C GLU A 70 -26.30 2.05 11.60
N GLU A 71 -24.99 2.28 11.68
CA GLU A 71 -24.05 1.96 10.58
C GLU A 71 -23.98 0.45 10.30
N ARG A 72 -24.07 -0.39 11.33
CA ARG A 72 -24.13 -1.86 11.17
C ARG A 72 -25.34 -2.27 10.35
N VAL A 73 -26.53 -1.80 10.71
CA VAL A 73 -27.77 -2.17 10.02
C VAL A 73 -27.79 -1.64 8.59
N LEU A 74 -27.43 -0.36 8.40
CA LEU A 74 -27.48 0.26 7.07
C LEU A 74 -26.43 -0.32 6.10
N SER A 75 -25.23 -0.63 6.60
CA SER A 75 -24.20 -1.28 5.77
C SER A 75 -24.61 -2.68 5.36
N ASP A 76 -25.23 -3.45 6.26
CA ASP A 76 -25.70 -4.81 5.98
C ASP A 76 -26.85 -4.82 4.97
N GLU A 77 -27.86 -3.96 5.15
CA GLU A 77 -28.95 -3.79 4.20
C GLU A 77 -28.46 -3.37 2.81
N TRP A 78 -27.48 -2.46 2.76
CA TRP A 78 -26.91 -2.00 1.49
C TRP A 78 -26.17 -3.13 0.77
N VAL A 79 -25.35 -3.91 1.49
CA VAL A 79 -24.61 -5.04 0.90
C VAL A 79 -25.55 -6.13 0.44
N LEU A 80 -26.55 -6.51 1.24
CA LEU A 80 -27.53 -7.53 0.85
C LEU A 80 -28.34 -7.11 -0.38
N ARG A 81 -28.67 -5.82 -0.52
CA ARG A 81 -29.41 -5.30 -1.67
C ARG A 81 -28.56 -5.21 -2.94
N LYS A 82 -27.28 -4.88 -2.82
CA LYS A 82 -26.39 -4.63 -3.98
C LYS A 82 -25.58 -5.84 -4.41
N TYR A 83 -25.25 -6.72 -3.47
CA TYR A 83 -24.35 -7.86 -3.64
C TYR A 83 -24.91 -9.13 -2.96
N PRO A 84 -26.12 -9.57 -3.31
CA PRO A 84 -26.81 -10.66 -2.61
C PRO A 84 -26.10 -12.02 -2.73
N ASN A 85 -25.26 -12.23 -3.75
CA ASN A 85 -24.63 -13.52 -4.03
C ASN A 85 -23.17 -13.60 -3.58
N GLU A 86 -22.63 -12.54 -2.98
CA GLU A 86 -21.24 -12.53 -2.55
C GLU A 86 -21.04 -13.35 -1.27
N PRO A 87 -19.89 -14.02 -1.10
CA PRO A 87 -19.58 -14.76 0.11
C PRO A 87 -19.39 -13.81 1.30
N GLU A 88 -19.59 -14.32 2.52
CA GLU A 88 -19.59 -13.51 3.75
C GLU A 88 -18.29 -12.71 3.96
N SER A 89 -17.14 -13.25 3.53
CA SER A 89 -15.85 -12.55 3.57
C SER A 89 -15.81 -11.30 2.69
N VAL A 90 -16.43 -11.36 1.50
CA VAL A 90 -16.54 -10.23 0.58
C VAL A 90 -17.59 -9.24 1.09
N ARG A 91 -18.69 -9.72 1.68
CA ARG A 91 -19.70 -8.86 2.31
C ARG A 91 -19.14 -8.05 3.47
N ALA A 92 -18.31 -8.65 4.33
CA ALA A 92 -17.64 -7.94 5.42
C ALA A 92 -16.74 -6.81 4.90
N ALA A 93 -15.96 -7.08 3.84
CA ALA A 93 -15.12 -6.07 3.19
C ALA A 93 -15.96 -4.93 2.55
N LEU A 94 -17.09 -5.27 1.92
CA LEU A 94 -18.00 -4.29 1.31
C LEU A 94 -18.70 -3.43 2.36
N ARG A 95 -19.11 -4.00 3.50
CA ARG A 95 -19.70 -3.24 4.62
C ARG A 95 -18.72 -2.21 5.16
N LYS A 96 -17.46 -2.60 5.35
CA LYS A 96 -16.39 -1.69 5.78
C LYS A 96 -16.14 -0.56 4.77
N ALA A 97 -16.03 -0.89 3.49
CA ALA A 97 -15.86 0.09 2.41
C ALA A 97 -17.05 1.07 2.31
N TRP A 98 -18.27 0.61 2.60
CA TRP A 98 -19.45 1.48 2.64
C TRP A 98 -19.37 2.48 3.79
N VAL A 99 -19.02 2.04 5.00
CA VAL A 99 -18.89 2.90 6.19
C VAL A 99 -17.82 3.97 5.96
N ASP A 100 -16.65 3.58 5.45
CA ASP A 100 -15.58 4.52 5.08
C ASP A 100 -16.06 5.56 4.07
N GLY A 101 -16.82 5.12 3.06
CA GLY A 101 -17.41 5.98 2.04
C GLY A 101 -18.44 6.98 2.60
N GLN A 102 -19.25 6.59 3.59
CA GLN A 102 -20.21 7.50 4.24
C GLN A 102 -19.51 8.50 5.15
N ARG A 103 -18.53 8.06 5.94
CA ARG A 103 -17.76 8.93 6.85
C ARG A 103 -16.94 9.97 6.10
N LEU A 104 -16.45 9.65 4.90
CA LEU A 104 -15.79 10.61 3.99
C LEU A 104 -16.76 11.66 3.43
N ARG A 105 -18.06 11.35 3.28
CA ARG A 105 -19.07 12.32 2.80
C ARG A 105 -19.60 13.23 3.90
N ALA A 106 -19.46 12.82 5.16
CA ALA A 106 -19.90 13.59 6.31
C ALA A 106 -18.89 14.67 6.75
N ARG A 107 -17.68 14.69 6.18
CA ARG A 107 -16.62 15.68 6.41
C ARG A 107 -16.51 16.66 5.24
#